data_AF-A0A7C5TW48-F1
#
_entry.id   AF-A0A7C5TW48-F1
#
_cell.length_a   1.000
_cell.length_b   1.000
_cell.length_c   1.000
_cell.angle_alpha   90.00
_cell.angle_beta   90.00
_cell.angle_gamma   90.00
#
_symmetry.space_group_name_H-M   'P 1'
#
loop_
_entity.id
_entity.type
_entity.pdbx_description
1 polymer ?
#
loop_
_entity_poly.entity_id
_entity_poly.type
_entity_poly.pdbx_seq_one_letter_code
_entity_poly.pdbx_strand_id
1 'polypeptide(L)'
;MWKNVAGQKVLLYARDKNADGPKTGDAANITAYVSLDGAAPAAATNAVAELDATNAPGWYVLSLTQAETAADLVLVTAASTTADVELEAVVAYTLPSPGTPVVEGTYTEHDILKLLAAALAGESAISGAHALYKAVSDNLKTRIDAITDSQGQRSGIVYDVT
;
A
#
# COMPACT_ATOMS: atom_id res chain seq x y z
N MET A 1 -2.49 11.13 -1.80
CA MET A 1 -1.66 9.94 -2.07
C MET A 1 -1.10 9.44 -0.74
N TRP A 2 -0.69 8.19 -0.60
CA TRP A 2 -0.02 7.70 0.61
C TRP A 2 1.50 7.86 0.49
N LYS A 3 2.16 8.25 1.57
CA LYS A 3 3.61 8.44 1.59
C LYS A 3 4.30 7.09 1.62
N ASN A 4 5.36 6.93 0.83
CA ASN A 4 6.24 5.76 0.82
C ASN A 4 5.52 4.44 0.46
N VAL A 5 4.57 4.49 -0.47
CA VAL A 5 3.80 3.33 -0.96
C VAL A 5 3.91 3.24 -2.48
N ALA A 6 4.48 2.15 -2.98
CA ALA A 6 4.62 1.89 -4.40
C ALA A 6 3.27 1.62 -5.10
N GLY A 7 3.24 1.77 -6.43
CA GLY A 7 2.13 1.35 -7.27
C GLY A 7 0.96 2.33 -7.33
N GLN A 8 1.04 3.44 -6.61
CA GLN A 8 0.06 4.51 -6.69
C GLN A 8 0.14 5.20 -8.06
N LYS A 9 -1.02 5.58 -8.60
CA LYS A 9 -1.15 6.06 -9.96
C LYS A 9 -1.47 7.54 -9.98
N VAL A 10 -0.83 8.27 -10.89
CA VAL A 10 -1.19 9.63 -11.28
C VAL A 10 -1.64 9.64 -12.73
N LEU A 11 -2.54 10.56 -13.05
CA LEU A 11 -3.13 10.70 -14.39
C LEU A 11 -2.60 11.98 -15.02
N LEU A 12 -2.15 11.91 -16.26
CA LEU A 12 -1.67 13.05 -17.05
C LEU A 12 -2.60 13.23 -18.25
N TYR A 13 -2.97 14.47 -18.57
CA TYR A 13 -3.75 14.76 -19.76
C TYR A 13 -2.83 15.32 -20.85
N ALA A 14 -2.88 14.72 -22.04
CA ALA A 14 -2.18 15.19 -23.23
C ALA A 14 -3.16 15.78 -24.24
N ARG A 15 -2.86 16.98 -24.73
CA ARG A 15 -3.62 17.71 -25.74
C ARG A 15 -2.78 17.95 -26.98
N ASP A 16 -3.39 17.78 -28.14
CA ASP A 16 -2.86 18.23 -29.43
C ASP A 16 -3.27 19.69 -29.66
N LYS A 17 -2.29 20.59 -29.79
CA LYS A 17 -2.52 22.04 -29.98
C LYS A 17 -3.02 22.38 -31.38
N ASN A 18 -2.75 21.54 -32.38
CA ASN A 18 -3.16 21.80 -33.76
C ASN A 18 -4.59 21.34 -34.00
N ALA A 19 -4.94 20.18 -33.43
CA ALA A 19 -6.27 19.60 -33.55
C ALA A 19 -7.26 20.12 -32.49
N ASP A 20 -6.78 20.85 -31.49
CA ASP A 20 -7.55 21.34 -30.33
C ASP A 20 -8.33 20.22 -29.62
N GLY A 21 -7.68 19.07 -29.43
CA GLY A 21 -8.32 17.85 -28.90
C GLY A 21 -7.37 16.96 -28.09
N PRO A 22 -7.88 15.86 -27.51
CA PRO A 22 -7.06 14.91 -26.77
C PRO A 22 -6.05 14.22 -27.71
N LYS A 23 -4.81 14.07 -27.24
CA LYS A 23 -3.76 13.36 -27.97
C LYS A 23 -3.71 11.88 -27.55
N THR A 24 -4.14 10.98 -28.42
CA THR A 24 -4.05 9.52 -28.20
C THR A 24 -2.81 8.90 -28.85
N GLY A 25 -2.45 7.70 -28.41
CA GLY A 25 -1.37 6.88 -28.99
C GLY A 25 0.05 7.42 -28.79
N ASP A 26 0.26 8.33 -27.84
CA ASP A 26 1.53 9.05 -27.68
C ASP A 26 2.39 8.53 -26.51
N ALA A 27 1.99 7.42 -25.87
CA ALA A 27 2.60 6.92 -24.63
C ALA A 27 4.13 6.72 -24.74
N ALA A 28 4.61 6.22 -25.89
CA ALA A 28 6.03 5.97 -26.12
C ALA A 28 6.87 7.25 -26.28
N ASN A 29 6.23 8.38 -26.59
CA ASN A 29 6.88 9.67 -26.79
C ASN A 29 6.86 10.54 -25.53
N ILE A 30 6.05 10.16 -24.53
CA ILE A 30 5.89 10.90 -23.28
C ILE A 30 6.92 10.44 -22.26
N THR A 31 7.77 11.37 -21.81
CA THR A 31 8.64 11.19 -20.65
C THR A 31 8.08 12.00 -19.48
N ALA A 32 7.75 11.33 -18.38
CA ALA A 32 7.34 11.98 -17.15
C ALA A 32 8.54 12.29 -16.25
N TYR A 33 8.42 13.36 -15.47
CA TYR A 33 9.41 13.80 -14.49
C TYR A 33 8.73 14.01 -13.15
N VAL A 34 9.39 13.58 -12.07
CA VAL A 34 8.90 13.68 -10.70
C VAL A 34 9.79 14.64 -9.93
N SER A 35 9.16 15.63 -9.29
CA SER A 35 9.79 16.51 -8.31
C SER A 35 9.22 16.21 -6.92
N LEU A 36 10.13 15.97 -5.98
CA LEU A 36 9.83 15.61 -4.60
C LEU A 36 10.16 16.79 -3.70
N ASP A 37 9.18 17.29 -2.95
CA ASP A 37 9.33 18.42 -2.01
C ASP A 37 9.99 19.66 -2.64
N GLY A 38 9.73 19.90 -3.93
CA GLY A 38 10.28 21.03 -4.69
C GLY A 38 11.72 20.83 -5.19
N ALA A 39 12.28 19.63 -5.09
CA ALA A 39 13.58 19.30 -5.68
C ALA A 39 13.56 19.35 -7.23
N ALA A 40 14.75 19.41 -7.84
CA ALA A 40 14.87 19.36 -9.30
C ALA A 40 14.16 18.10 -9.86
N PRO A 41 13.28 18.23 -10.88
CA PRO A 41 12.59 17.09 -11.45
C PRO A 41 13.57 16.06 -12.02
N ALA A 42 13.38 14.79 -11.67
CA ALA A 42 14.09 13.65 -12.24
C ALA A 42 13.14 12.81 -13.09
N ALA A 43 13.65 12.13 -14.12
CA ALA A 43 12.81 11.25 -14.94
C ALA A 43 12.15 10.18 -14.06
N ALA A 44 10.86 9.94 -14.29
CA ALA A 44 10.14 8.87 -13.62
C ALA A 44 10.74 7.51 -13.99
N THR A 45 10.75 6.60 -13.02
CA THR A 45 11.33 5.26 -13.17
C THR A 45 10.51 4.39 -14.09
N ASN A 46 9.18 4.49 -13.99
CA ASN A 46 8.26 3.71 -14.78
C ASN A 46 7.82 4.48 -16.02
N ALA A 47 7.55 3.74 -17.10
CA ALA A 47 7.01 4.31 -18.33
C ALA A 47 5.56 4.76 -18.15
N VAL A 48 5.17 5.78 -18.92
CA VAL A 48 3.79 6.24 -19.04
C VAL A 48 3.01 5.28 -19.94
N ALA A 49 1.78 4.98 -19.56
CA ALA A 49 0.86 4.17 -20.36
C ALA A 49 -0.39 4.99 -20.73
N GLU A 50 -0.95 4.77 -21.91
CA GLU A 50 -2.25 5.33 -22.26
C GLU A 50 -3.35 4.61 -21.46
N LEU A 51 -4.29 5.37 -20.89
CA LEU A 51 -5.35 4.80 -20.06
C LEU A 51 -6.37 4.04 -20.92
N ASP A 52 -6.95 4.73 -21.91
CA ASP A 52 -7.86 4.15 -22.90
C ASP A 52 -8.04 5.15 -24.06
N ALA A 53 -7.61 4.79 -25.27
CA ALA A 53 -7.71 5.68 -26.43
C ALA A 53 -9.15 5.96 -26.90
N THR A 54 -10.13 5.16 -26.47
CA THR A 54 -11.54 5.25 -26.90
C THR A 54 -12.43 5.86 -25.83
N ASN A 55 -12.35 5.37 -24.60
CA ASN A 55 -13.24 5.76 -23.50
C ASN A 55 -12.66 6.89 -22.64
N ALA A 56 -11.34 7.13 -22.71
CA ALA A 56 -10.66 8.21 -21.99
C ALA A 56 -9.55 8.83 -22.86
N PRO A 57 -9.88 9.33 -24.07
CA PRO A 57 -8.87 9.80 -25.01
C PRO A 57 -8.03 10.93 -24.41
N GLY A 58 -6.72 10.87 -24.60
CA GLY A 58 -5.76 11.86 -24.09
C GLY A 58 -5.36 11.65 -22.63
N TRP A 59 -5.96 10.70 -21.91
CA TRP A 59 -5.55 10.37 -20.55
C TRP A 59 -4.47 9.29 -20.54
N TYR A 60 -3.41 9.58 -19.79
CA TYR A 60 -2.29 8.69 -19.57
C TYR A 60 -2.13 8.44 -18.08
N VAL A 61 -1.56 7.29 -17.73
CA VAL A 61 -1.33 6.87 -16.36
C VAL A 61 0.14 6.56 -16.13
N LEU A 62 0.67 7.07 -15.02
CA LEU A 62 2.00 6.75 -14.52
C LEU A 62 1.85 6.06 -13.17
N SER A 63 2.46 4.89 -13.04
CA SER A 63 2.61 4.22 -11.75
C SER A 63 3.89 4.70 -11.07
N LEU A 64 3.78 5.26 -9.87
CA LEU A 64 4.92 5.73 -9.10
C LEU A 64 5.55 4.59 -8.28
N THR A 65 6.86 4.64 -8.14
CA THR A 65 7.62 3.77 -7.24
C THR A 65 7.45 4.20 -5.78
N GLN A 66 7.91 3.36 -4.85
CA GLN A 66 7.93 3.73 -3.43
C GLN A 66 8.75 5.03 -3.19
N ALA A 67 9.92 5.15 -3.81
CA ALA A 67 10.79 6.31 -3.66
C ALA A 67 10.14 7.61 -4.19
N GLU A 68 9.44 7.52 -5.33
CA GLU A 68 8.72 8.67 -5.93
C GLU A 68 7.47 9.10 -5.15
N THR A 69 7.07 8.33 -4.13
CA THR A 69 5.99 8.71 -3.20
C THR A 69 6.51 9.02 -1.80
N ALA A 70 7.83 9.03 -1.59
CA ALA A 70 8.46 9.26 -0.28
C ALA A 70 8.69 10.75 0.03
N ALA A 71 7.72 11.62 -0.32
CA ALA A 71 7.76 13.07 -0.17
C ALA A 71 6.40 13.60 0.31
N ASP A 72 6.31 14.79 0.87
CA ASP A 72 5.02 15.40 1.28
C ASP A 72 4.31 16.06 0.10
N LEU A 73 5.08 16.65 -0.81
CA LEU A 73 4.62 17.20 -2.08
C LEU A 73 5.26 16.43 -3.25
N VAL A 74 4.42 15.95 -4.17
CA VAL A 74 4.85 15.30 -5.41
C VAL A 74 4.28 16.07 -6.59
N LEU A 75 5.16 16.67 -7.39
CA LEU A 75 4.82 17.27 -8.68
C LEU A 75 5.24 16.31 -9.79
N VAL A 76 4.30 15.96 -10.66
CA VAL A 76 4.55 15.17 -11.86
C VAL A 76 4.30 16.05 -13.07
N THR A 77 5.38 16.31 -13.81
CA THR A 77 5.33 16.97 -15.12
C THR A 77 5.65 15.95 -16.20
N ALA A 78 5.38 16.27 -17.46
CA ALA A 78 5.74 15.43 -18.57
C ALA A 78 5.99 16.24 -19.83
N ALA A 79 6.79 15.68 -20.74
CA ALA A 79 7.05 16.24 -22.05
C ALA A 79 6.91 15.14 -23.09
N SER A 80 6.31 15.46 -24.24
CA SER A 80 6.28 14.60 -25.41
C SER A 80 7.34 15.05 -26.43
N THR A 81 7.95 14.10 -27.12
CA THR A 81 8.79 14.39 -28.29
C THR A 81 7.97 14.62 -29.57
N THR A 82 6.66 14.36 -29.53
CA THR A 82 5.74 14.67 -30.62
C THR A 82 5.47 16.17 -30.67
N ALA A 83 5.61 16.77 -31.85
CA ALA A 83 5.32 18.19 -32.03
C ALA A 83 3.87 18.53 -31.65
N ASP A 84 3.68 19.73 -31.13
CA ASP A 84 2.37 20.30 -30.79
C ASP A 84 1.56 19.50 -29.76
N VAL A 85 2.23 18.69 -28.94
CA VAL A 85 1.61 18.01 -27.79
C VAL A 85 1.95 18.75 -26.49
N GLU A 86 0.92 19.15 -25.75
CA GLU A 86 1.06 19.70 -24.40
C GLU A 86 0.55 18.71 -23.38
N LEU A 87 1.27 18.60 -22.26
CA LEU A 87 0.87 17.79 -21.12
C LEU A 87 0.59 18.67 -19.90
N GLU A 88 -0.52 18.39 -19.25
CA GLU A 88 -0.88 19.03 -17.99
C GLU A 88 -0.16 18.35 -16.82
N ALA A 89 0.47 19.15 -15.98
CA ALA A 89 1.16 18.66 -14.79
C ALA A 89 0.17 18.35 -13.66
N VAL A 90 0.53 17.41 -12.80
CA VAL A 90 -0.25 17.05 -11.61
C VAL A 90 0.53 17.33 -10.35
N VAL A 91 -0.13 17.97 -9.39
CA VAL A 91 0.36 18.16 -8.04
C VAL A 91 -0.42 17.24 -7.10
N ALA A 92 0.30 16.41 -6.35
CA ALA A 92 -0.27 15.52 -5.36
C ALA A 92 0.40 15.73 -4.00
N TYR A 93 -0.43 15.80 -2.96
CA TYR A 93 0.06 15.74 -1.58
C TYR A 93 0.00 14.30 -1.07
N THR A 94 1.01 13.91 -0.31
CA THR A 94 0.98 12.64 0.39
C THR A 94 0.45 12.80 1.81
N LEU A 95 -0.18 11.75 2.29
CA LEU A 95 -0.59 11.56 3.65
C LEU A 95 0.21 10.38 4.20
N PRO A 96 0.48 10.31 5.50
CA PRO A 96 1.07 9.10 6.09
C PRO A 96 0.21 7.90 5.69
N SER A 97 0.83 6.85 5.12
CA SER A 97 0.12 5.60 4.83
C SER A 97 -0.60 5.16 6.10
N PRO A 98 -1.87 4.69 6.02
CA PRO A 98 -2.48 4.03 7.17
C PRO A 98 -1.56 2.86 7.46
N GLY A 99 -0.83 2.97 8.58
CA GLY A 99 0.06 1.91 8.99
C GLY A 99 -0.74 0.63 8.96
N THR A 100 -0.18 -0.42 8.40
CA THR A 100 -0.37 -1.72 9.05
C THR A 100 0.76 -1.73 10.07
N PRO A 101 0.62 -1.06 11.24
CA PRO A 101 1.74 -0.98 12.16
C PRO A 101 2.07 -2.42 12.52
N VAL A 102 3.28 -2.80 12.18
CA VAL A 102 3.85 -4.07 12.58
C VAL A 102 4.22 -3.87 14.03
N VAL A 103 3.45 -4.47 14.93
CA VAL A 103 3.58 -4.25 16.38
C VAL A 103 4.67 -5.16 16.95
N GLU A 104 4.79 -6.40 16.43
CA GLU A 104 5.90 -7.31 16.73
C GLU A 104 6.23 -8.21 15.52
N GLY A 105 7.48 -8.18 15.05
CA GLY A 105 7.97 -9.08 14.01
C GLY A 105 7.30 -8.87 12.65
N THR A 106 6.40 -9.79 12.25
CA THR A 106 5.61 -9.71 11.00
C THR A 106 4.13 -9.45 11.28
N TYR A 107 3.72 -9.44 12.55
CA TYR A 107 2.32 -9.30 12.93
C TYR A 107 1.87 -7.86 12.84
N THR A 108 0.75 -7.66 12.15
CA THR A 108 0.08 -6.37 12.07
C THR A 108 -0.78 -6.13 13.31
N GLU A 109 -1.12 -4.87 13.61
CA GLU A 109 -2.11 -4.54 14.65
C GLU A 109 -3.45 -5.27 14.44
N HIS A 110 -3.83 -5.54 13.19
CA HIS A 110 -5.03 -6.32 12.88
C HIS A 110 -4.88 -7.80 13.33
N ASP A 111 -3.69 -8.37 13.21
CA ASP A 111 -3.40 -9.74 13.68
C ASP A 111 -3.39 -9.79 15.22
N ILE A 112 -2.89 -8.76 15.87
CA ILE A 112 -2.94 -8.63 17.33
C ILE A 112 -4.38 -8.43 17.81
N LEU A 113 -5.18 -7.63 17.12
CA LEU A 113 -6.58 -7.42 17.47
C LEU A 113 -7.39 -8.70 17.29
N LYS A 114 -7.08 -9.53 16.28
CA LYS A 114 -7.66 -10.87 16.14
C LYS A 114 -7.26 -11.80 17.29
N LEU A 115 -6.00 -11.76 17.73
CA LEU A 115 -5.54 -12.55 18.87
C LEU A 115 -6.22 -12.12 20.18
N LEU A 116 -6.35 -10.81 20.39
CA LEU A 116 -7.09 -10.23 21.51
C LEU A 116 -8.58 -10.55 21.44
N ALA A 117 -9.19 -10.48 20.25
CA ALA A 117 -10.59 -10.83 20.04
C ALA A 117 -10.84 -12.33 20.23
N ALA A 118 -9.92 -13.21 19.83
CA ALA A 118 -10.00 -14.65 20.10
C ALA A 118 -9.86 -14.96 21.59
N ALA A 119 -8.96 -14.27 22.29
CA ALA A 119 -8.86 -14.33 23.74
C ALA A 119 -10.14 -13.82 24.44
N LEU A 120 -10.71 -12.72 23.95
CA LEU A 120 -11.92 -12.08 24.48
C LEU A 120 -13.21 -12.84 24.16
N ALA A 121 -13.32 -13.45 22.98
CA ALA A 121 -14.46 -14.25 22.54
C ALA A 121 -14.53 -15.61 23.22
N GLY A 122 -13.57 -15.95 24.08
CA GLY A 122 -13.59 -17.21 24.82
C GLY A 122 -13.48 -18.43 23.92
N GLU A 123 -12.90 -18.29 22.72
CA GLU A 123 -12.39 -19.43 21.95
C GLU A 123 -11.04 -19.90 22.54
N SER A 124 -11.06 -20.01 23.86
CA SER A 124 -10.04 -20.42 24.80
C SER A 124 -10.75 -21.36 25.78
N ALA A 125 -10.12 -22.49 26.11
CA ALA A 125 -10.61 -23.34 27.18
C ALA A 125 -9.76 -23.08 28.42
N ILE A 126 -10.40 -22.71 29.53
CA ILE A 126 -9.72 -22.58 30.82
C ILE A 126 -9.78 -23.94 31.51
N SER A 127 -8.63 -24.47 31.93
CA SER A 127 -8.54 -25.71 32.69
C SER A 127 -7.56 -25.54 33.85
N GLY A 128 -8.08 -25.14 35.01
CA GLY A 128 -7.24 -24.89 36.19
C GLY A 128 -6.17 -23.83 35.94
N ALA A 129 -4.92 -24.13 36.28
CA ALA A 129 -3.74 -23.26 36.11
C ALA A 129 -3.29 -23.07 34.65
N HIS A 130 -4.19 -23.23 33.69
CA HIS A 130 -3.87 -23.30 32.27
C HIS A 130 -4.88 -22.50 31.43
N ALA A 131 -4.34 -21.65 30.54
CA ALA A 131 -5.07 -21.03 29.45
C ALA A 131 -4.78 -21.81 28.16
N LEU A 132 -5.75 -22.59 27.72
CA LEU A 132 -5.62 -23.49 26.58
C LEU A 132 -6.22 -22.81 25.35
N TYR A 133 -5.42 -22.71 24.29
CA TYR A 133 -5.87 -22.24 22.99
C TYR A 133 -6.03 -23.45 22.08
N LYS A 134 -7.26 -23.66 21.63
CA LYS A 134 -7.62 -24.86 20.88
C LYS A 134 -7.59 -24.60 19.38
N ALA A 135 -7.39 -25.67 18.62
CA ALA A 135 -7.42 -25.64 17.17
C ALA A 135 -8.81 -25.21 16.69
N VAL A 136 -8.86 -24.20 15.83
CA VAL A 136 -10.10 -23.63 15.28
C VAL A 136 -10.90 -24.66 14.47
N SER A 137 -10.22 -25.66 13.89
CA SER A 137 -10.82 -26.66 13.02
C SER A 137 -11.75 -27.65 13.73
N ASP A 138 -11.49 -27.93 15.01
CA ASP A 138 -12.22 -28.95 15.75
C ASP A 138 -12.59 -28.55 17.19
N ASN A 139 -11.97 -27.50 17.73
CA ASN A 139 -12.11 -27.04 19.11
C ASN A 139 -11.86 -28.14 20.16
N LEU A 140 -11.07 -29.16 19.81
CA LEU A 140 -10.74 -30.30 20.66
C LEU A 140 -9.25 -30.39 20.94
N LYS A 141 -8.39 -30.13 19.95
CA LYS A 141 -6.93 -30.21 20.14
C LYS A 141 -6.37 -28.90 20.72
N THR A 142 -5.72 -28.96 21.88
CA THR A 142 -4.98 -27.81 22.43
C THR A 142 -3.68 -27.60 21.64
N ARG A 143 -3.50 -26.39 21.14
CA ARG A 143 -2.31 -25.98 20.37
C ARG A 143 -1.29 -25.30 21.25
N ILE A 144 -1.77 -24.38 22.09
CA ILE A 144 -0.95 -23.64 23.03
C ILE A 144 -1.56 -23.85 24.41
N ASP A 145 -0.75 -24.31 25.33
CA ASP A 145 -1.06 -24.39 26.75
C ASP A 145 -0.17 -23.38 27.48
N ALA A 146 -0.77 -22.25 27.88
CA ALA A 146 -0.09 -21.26 28.70
C ALA A 146 -0.37 -21.57 30.18
N ILE A 147 0.66 -21.99 30.90
CA ILE A 147 0.60 -22.40 32.30
C ILE A 147 0.79 -21.15 33.17
N THR A 148 -0.07 -21.00 34.18
CA THR A 148 0.01 -19.94 35.18
C THR A 148 0.32 -20.51 36.57
N ASP A 149 0.93 -19.70 37.43
CA ASP A 149 1.16 -20.05 38.83
C ASP A 149 -0.07 -19.74 39.71
N SER A 150 0.04 -20.03 41.00
CA SER A 150 -1.03 -19.77 41.98
C SER A 150 -1.38 -18.28 42.18
N GLN A 151 -0.59 -17.38 41.59
CA GLN A 151 -0.76 -15.94 41.61
C GLN A 151 -1.31 -15.43 40.26
N GLY A 152 -1.62 -16.33 39.33
CA GLY A 152 -2.15 -16.02 38.01
C GLY A 152 -1.10 -15.48 37.03
N GLN A 153 0.19 -15.53 37.38
CA GLN A 153 1.28 -15.11 36.50
C GLN A 153 1.69 -16.25 35.59
N ARG A 154 2.12 -15.95 34.36
CA ARG A 154 2.54 -16.98 33.41
C ARG A 154 3.85 -17.61 33.86
N SER A 155 3.79 -18.90 34.17
CA SER A 155 4.90 -19.72 34.65
C SER A 155 5.54 -20.53 33.51
N GLY A 156 4.80 -20.81 32.43
CA GLY A 156 5.34 -21.54 31.28
C GLY A 156 4.41 -21.54 30.07
N ILE A 157 4.92 -22.00 28.93
CA ILE A 157 4.14 -22.24 27.72
C ILE A 157 4.58 -23.57 27.12
N VAL A 158 3.61 -24.43 26.83
CA VAL A 158 3.80 -25.66 26.06
C VAL A 158 3.08 -25.49 24.73
N TYR A 159 3.80 -25.69 23.63
CA TYR A 159 3.28 -25.57 22.28
C TYR A 159 3.35 -26.91 21.57
N ASP A 160 2.21 -27.44 21.14
CA ASP A 160 2.12 -28.66 20.34
C ASP A 160 2.10 -28.29 18.85
N VAL A 161 3.19 -28.64 18.17
CA VAL A 161 3.45 -28.38 16.75
C VAL A 161 2.85 -29.42 15.78
N THR A 162 2.24 -30.50 16.29
CA THR A 162 1.74 -31.61 15.44
C THR A 162 0.29 -31.49 15.01
#